data_AF-A0A949DQS4-F1
#
_entry.id   AF-A0A949DQS4-F1
#
_cell.length_a   1.000
_cell.length_b   1.000
_cell.length_c   1.000
_cell.angle_alpha   90.00
_cell.angle_beta   90.00
_cell.angle_gamma   90.00
#
_symmetry.space_group_name_H-M   'P 1'
#
loop_
_entity.id
_entity.type
_entity.pdbx_description
1 polymer ?
#
loop_
_entity_poly.entity_id
_entity_poly.type
_entity_poly.pdbx_seq_one_letter_code
_entity_poly.pdbx_strand_id
1 'polypeptide(L)'
;MKNLLFVILILIILAAIGAVVYFWRQADAVKNTNDMVVGGATPSTASHPQETPEVLPSGATVELTPSYQKPAENAVIKFPIFNYHHIRPMPSVASSTISDRAFTVSPEGFEAHLKYFQDNGYQVVSIYDLLDYFDTGRPLPKKAVAITFDDGYYGQYQWAYPLLKKYGVSAAFFIIVNNVGQPGVLTWEEI
;
A
#
# COMPACT_ATOMS: atom_id res chain seq x y z
N MET A 1 -54.85 24.63 4.24
CA MET A 1 -54.25 24.66 2.88
C MET A 1 -52.90 25.39 2.82
N LYS A 2 -52.71 26.56 3.45
CA LYS A 2 -51.45 27.34 3.39
C LYS A 2 -50.20 26.58 3.88
N ASN A 3 -50.33 25.75 4.93
CA ASN A 3 -49.19 24.99 5.49
C ASN A 3 -48.77 23.81 4.60
N LEU A 4 -49.70 23.23 3.83
CA LEU A 4 -49.39 22.12 2.92
C LEU A 4 -48.61 22.61 1.68
N LEU A 5 -48.98 23.77 1.15
CA LEU A 5 -48.26 24.42 0.05
C LEU A 5 -46.84 24.83 0.48
N PHE A 6 -46.66 25.27 1.72
CA PHE A 6 -45.34 25.61 2.26
C PHE A 6 -44.43 24.38 2.41
N VAL A 7 -44.97 23.25 2.87
CA VAL A 7 -44.20 21.98 2.96
C VAL A 7 -43.81 21.46 1.59
N ILE A 8 -44.72 21.51 0.61
CA ILE A 8 -44.42 21.09 -0.77
C ILE A 8 -43.32 21.97 -1.37
N LEU A 9 -43.35 23.29 -1.13
CA LEU A 9 -42.32 24.21 -1.59
C LEU A 9 -40.94 23.88 -1.00
N ILE A 10 -40.86 23.54 0.30
CA ILE A 10 -39.61 23.13 0.95
C ILE A 10 -39.07 21.85 0.32
N LEU A 11 -39.92 20.85 0.08
CA LEU A 11 -39.49 19.59 -0.54
C LEU A 11 -38.95 19.78 -1.95
N ILE A 12 -39.55 20.67 -2.75
CA ILE A 12 -39.07 21.01 -4.09
C ILE A 12 -37.69 21.68 -4.02
N ILE A 13 -37.49 22.61 -3.08
CA ILE A 13 -36.20 23.28 -2.88
C ILE A 13 -35.12 22.28 -2.46
N LEU A 14 -35.41 21.37 -1.54
CA LEU A 14 -34.47 20.33 -1.11
C LEU A 14 -34.09 19.38 -2.26
N ALA A 15 -35.06 18.98 -3.08
CA ALA A 15 -34.80 18.16 -4.27
C ALA A 15 -33.95 18.90 -5.31
N ALA A 16 -34.18 20.20 -5.53
CA ALA A 16 -33.39 21.02 -6.44
C ALA A 16 -31.93 21.18 -5.95
N ILE A 17 -31.73 21.42 -4.65
CA ILE A 17 -30.39 21.48 -4.05
C ILE A 17 -29.66 20.13 -4.21
N GLY A 18 -30.35 19.02 -3.92
CA GLY A 18 -29.79 17.68 -4.10
C GLY A 18 -29.36 17.39 -5.54
N ALA A 19 -30.16 17.80 -6.52
CA ALA A 19 -29.83 17.66 -7.94
C ALA A 19 -28.59 18.49 -8.31
N VAL A 20 -28.50 19.75 -7.86
CA VAL A 20 -27.33 20.60 -8.10
C VAL A 20 -26.06 19.99 -7.52
N VAL A 21 -26.10 19.49 -6.28
CA VAL A 21 -24.95 18.82 -5.64
C VAL A 21 -24.56 17.56 -6.40
N TYR A 22 -25.54 16.75 -6.83
CA TYR A 22 -25.28 15.54 -7.61
C TYR A 22 -24.57 15.85 -8.95
N PHE A 23 -25.07 16.83 -9.70
CA PHE A 23 -24.47 17.21 -10.98
C PHE A 23 -23.12 17.90 -10.82
N TRP A 24 -22.90 18.67 -9.75
CA TRP A 24 -21.60 19.26 -9.45
C TRP A 24 -20.55 18.16 -9.18
N ARG A 25 -20.91 17.14 -8.41
CA ARG A 25 -20.03 15.99 -8.12
C ARG A 25 -19.69 15.17 -9.37
N GLN A 26 -20.64 15.02 -10.28
CA GLN A 26 -20.41 14.37 -11.59
C GLN A 26 -19.47 15.21 -12.47
N ALA A 27 -19.59 16.53 -12.45
CA ALA A 27 -18.74 17.42 -13.24
C ALA A 27 -17.27 17.43 -12.75
N ASP A 28 -17.05 17.30 -11.44
CA ASP A 28 -15.69 17.17 -10.88
C ASP A 28 -15.04 15.83 -11.23
N ALA A 29 -15.83 14.74 -11.29
CA ALA A 29 -15.34 13.42 -11.69
C ALA A 29 -14.86 13.37 -13.16
N VAL A 30 -15.47 14.16 -14.05
CA VAL A 30 -15.12 14.20 -15.49
C VAL A 30 -13.87 15.05 -15.78
N LYS A 31 -13.47 15.95 -14.87
CA LYS A 31 -12.26 16.77 -15.08
C LYS A 31 -10.95 16.03 -14.78
N ASN A 32 -11.00 14.89 -14.09
CA ASN A 32 -9.82 14.12 -13.68
C ASN A 32 -9.38 13.01 -14.66
N THR A 33 -10.02 12.90 -15.83
CA THR A 33 -9.74 11.83 -16.81
C THR A 33 -8.98 12.28 -18.07
N ASN A 34 -8.57 13.54 -18.18
CA ASN A 34 -7.97 14.08 -19.43
C ASN A 34 -6.43 14.18 -19.47
N ASP A 35 -5.70 13.73 -18.44
CA ASP A 35 -4.22 13.82 -18.39
C ASP A 35 -3.49 12.49 -18.67
N MET A 36 -4.06 11.59 -19.48
CA MET A 36 -3.34 10.40 -19.96
C MET A 36 -3.45 10.23 -21.48
N VAL A 37 -2.76 11.10 -22.23
CA VAL A 37 -2.37 10.83 -23.62
C VAL A 37 -0.91 11.27 -23.85
N VAL A 38 0.01 10.33 -23.67
CA VAL A 38 1.35 10.27 -24.29
C VAL A 38 1.68 8.76 -24.33
N GLY A 39 2.14 8.11 -25.39
CA GLY A 39 2.55 8.43 -26.73
C GLY A 39 2.91 7.07 -27.36
N GLY A 40 2.65 6.90 -28.65
CA GLY A 40 2.88 5.64 -29.34
C GLY A 40 4.36 5.33 -29.56
N ALA A 41 4.69 4.04 -29.48
CA ALA A 41 5.80 3.42 -30.21
C ALA A 41 5.50 1.93 -30.40
N THR A 42 5.34 1.50 -31.65
CA THR A 42 5.61 0.11 -32.08
C THR A 42 7.13 -0.06 -32.16
N PRO A 43 7.67 -1.28 -31.95
CA PRO A 43 7.97 -2.08 -33.14
C PRO A 43 7.92 -3.62 -33.00
N SER A 44 7.69 -4.22 -34.17
CA SER A 44 8.34 -5.43 -34.73
C SER A 44 8.19 -6.80 -34.07
N THR A 45 7.45 -7.64 -34.79
CA THR A 45 7.66 -9.09 -34.91
C THR A 45 9.11 -9.42 -35.25
N ALA A 46 9.71 -10.37 -34.52
CA ALA A 46 10.90 -11.11 -34.93
C ALA A 46 10.77 -12.57 -34.48
N SER A 47 11.09 -13.47 -35.40
CA SER A 47 10.99 -14.92 -35.33
C SER A 47 11.90 -15.55 -34.29
N HIS A 48 11.39 -16.62 -33.67
CA HIS A 48 12.08 -17.53 -32.76
C HIS A 48 13.16 -18.36 -33.50
N PRO A 49 14.45 -18.31 -33.12
CA PRO A 49 15.41 -19.36 -33.44
C PRO A 49 15.42 -20.39 -32.31
N GLN A 50 15.29 -21.66 -32.67
CA GLN A 50 15.43 -22.79 -31.77
C GLN A 50 16.91 -22.96 -31.39
N GLU A 51 17.27 -22.65 -30.14
CA GLU A 51 18.62 -22.90 -29.62
C GLU A 51 18.77 -24.37 -29.19
N THR A 52 19.88 -24.95 -29.65
CA THR A 52 20.38 -26.29 -29.30
C THR A 52 21.11 -26.19 -27.95
N PRO A 53 21.12 -27.21 -27.08
CA PRO A 53 21.74 -27.08 -25.75
C PRO A 53 23.25 -26.93 -25.88
N GLU A 54 23.78 -25.77 -25.51
CA GLU A 54 25.21 -25.53 -25.35
C GLU A 54 25.68 -26.13 -24.02
N VAL A 55 26.70 -26.99 -24.09
CA VAL A 55 27.32 -27.63 -22.94
C VAL A 55 28.14 -26.59 -22.16
N LEU A 56 27.70 -26.26 -20.95
CA LEU A 56 28.42 -25.37 -20.03
C LEU A 56 29.81 -25.95 -19.66
N PRO A 57 30.90 -25.16 -19.73
CA PRO A 57 32.20 -25.61 -19.27
C PRO A 57 32.25 -25.72 -17.74
N SER A 58 32.87 -26.81 -17.29
CA SER A 58 33.20 -27.13 -15.92
C SER A 58 34.08 -26.03 -15.30
N GLY A 59 33.47 -25.20 -14.47
CA GLY A 59 34.12 -24.11 -13.76
C GLY A 59 33.20 -23.51 -12.71
N ALA A 60 32.44 -24.34 -11.98
CA ALA A 60 31.62 -23.87 -10.89
C ALA A 60 32.53 -23.39 -9.75
N THR A 61 32.71 -22.08 -9.66
CA THR A 61 33.11 -21.43 -8.41
C THR A 61 32.11 -21.84 -7.34
N VAL A 62 32.55 -22.59 -6.33
CA VAL A 62 31.77 -22.85 -5.13
C VAL A 62 31.59 -21.49 -4.45
N GLU A 63 30.44 -20.86 -4.67
CA GLU A 63 30.05 -19.68 -3.93
C GLU A 63 29.90 -20.11 -2.47
N LEU A 64 30.88 -19.73 -1.64
CA LEU A 64 30.87 -20.01 -0.22
C LEU A 64 29.69 -19.24 0.38
N THR A 65 28.52 -19.87 0.48
CA THR A 65 27.43 -19.34 1.28
C THR A 65 27.96 -19.13 2.70
N PRO A 66 27.94 -17.90 3.23
CA PRO A 66 28.37 -17.66 4.60
C PRO A 66 27.53 -18.54 5.53
N SER A 67 28.17 -19.45 6.27
CA SER A 67 27.47 -20.20 7.31
C SER A 67 27.33 -19.30 8.54
N TYR A 68 26.16 -18.73 8.74
CA TYR A 68 25.86 -18.03 9.98
C TYR A 68 25.59 -19.05 11.10
N GLN A 69 25.83 -18.64 12.34
CA GLN A 69 25.43 -19.42 13.49
C GLN A 69 24.05 -18.96 13.93
N LYS A 70 23.11 -19.90 13.99
CA LYS A 70 21.77 -19.68 14.53
C LYS A 70 21.87 -19.05 15.93
N PRO A 71 21.03 -18.05 16.26
CA PRO A 71 20.99 -17.49 17.61
C PRO A 71 20.68 -18.59 18.63
N ALA A 72 21.16 -18.42 19.86
CA ALA A 72 20.79 -19.31 20.96
C ALA A 72 19.26 -19.36 21.11
N GLU A 73 18.70 -20.49 21.55
CA GLU A 73 17.24 -20.65 21.69
C GLU A 73 16.60 -19.61 22.62
N ASN A 74 17.35 -19.10 23.59
CA ASN A 74 16.93 -18.05 24.52
C ASN A 74 17.33 -16.62 24.08
N ALA A 75 17.76 -16.43 22.82
CA ALA A 75 18.14 -15.12 22.32
C ALA A 75 16.94 -14.17 22.35
N VAL A 76 17.14 -13.02 23.00
CA VAL A 76 16.16 -11.94 23.05
C VAL A 76 16.67 -10.79 22.18
N ILE A 77 15.87 -10.37 21.21
CA ILE A 77 16.12 -9.18 20.40
C ILE A 77 14.99 -8.16 20.59
N LYS A 78 15.34 -6.88 20.43
CA LYS A 78 14.35 -5.81 20.35
C LYS A 78 14.22 -5.41 18.89
N PHE A 79 13.06 -5.67 18.31
CA PHE A 79 12.80 -5.43 16.89
C PHE A 79 11.46 -4.69 16.74
N PRO A 80 11.48 -3.38 16.43
CA PRO A 80 10.24 -2.61 16.25
C PRO A 80 9.50 -3.02 14.97
N ILE A 81 8.20 -3.28 15.11
CA ILE A 81 7.28 -3.54 14.00
C ILE A 81 6.21 -2.45 14.02
N PHE A 82 6.17 -1.62 12.97
CA PHE A 82 5.21 -0.54 12.83
C PHE A 82 3.99 -1.05 12.07
N ASN A 83 2.88 -1.16 12.79
CA ASN A 83 1.61 -1.61 12.24
C ASN A 83 0.76 -0.41 11.81
N TYR A 84 0.20 -0.50 10.60
CA TYR A 84 -0.71 0.48 10.01
C TYR A 84 -2.01 -0.20 9.61
N HIS A 85 -3.08 0.58 9.53
CA HIS A 85 -4.38 0.11 9.06
C HIS A 85 -4.81 0.96 7.86
N HIS A 86 -5.53 2.07 8.08
CA HIS A 86 -5.93 2.98 7.02
C HIS A 86 -4.77 3.91 6.66
N ILE A 87 -4.38 3.91 5.39
CA ILE A 87 -3.65 5.03 4.78
C ILE A 87 -4.64 5.76 3.88
N ARG A 88 -5.03 6.98 4.21
CA ARG A 88 -5.97 7.81 3.41
C ARG A 88 -6.01 9.24 3.95
N PRO A 89 -6.49 10.23 3.16
CA PRO A 89 -6.73 11.57 3.69
C PRO A 89 -7.55 11.50 4.98
N MET A 90 -7.09 12.21 6.01
CA MET A 90 -7.69 12.16 7.34
C MET A 90 -9.17 12.54 7.26
N PRO A 91 -10.11 11.67 7.64
CA PRO A 91 -11.52 11.99 7.56
C PRO A 91 -11.89 13.09 8.56
N SER A 92 -12.91 13.86 8.20
CA SER A 92 -13.47 14.86 9.11
C SER A 92 -14.08 14.22 10.34
N VAL A 93 -14.17 14.97 11.45
CA VAL A 93 -14.84 14.50 12.67
C VAL A 93 -16.33 14.17 12.45
N ALA A 94 -16.97 14.84 11.49
CA ALA A 94 -18.38 14.61 11.16
C ALA A 94 -18.61 13.31 10.38
N SER A 95 -17.57 12.78 9.73
CA SER A 95 -17.64 11.61 8.84
C SER A 95 -16.87 10.40 9.35
N SER A 96 -16.45 10.40 10.62
CA SER A 96 -15.62 9.32 11.20
C SER A 96 -15.87 9.12 12.68
N THR A 97 -15.66 7.89 13.14
CA THR A 97 -15.59 7.58 14.56
C THR A 97 -14.21 7.97 15.13
N ILE A 98 -14.10 8.00 16.46
CA ILE A 98 -12.79 8.18 17.12
C ILE A 98 -11.84 7.04 16.74
N SER A 99 -12.34 5.79 16.73
CA SER A 99 -11.55 4.62 16.37
C SER A 99 -11.06 4.68 14.92
N ASP A 100 -11.93 5.05 13.97
CA ASP A 100 -11.58 5.20 12.55
C ASP A 100 -10.41 6.18 12.36
N ARG A 101 -10.44 7.34 13.04
CA ARG A 101 -9.31 8.30 13.01
C ARG A 101 -8.08 7.79 13.72
N ALA A 102 -8.23 7.09 14.85
CA ALA A 102 -7.11 6.54 15.61
C ALA A 102 -6.30 5.49 14.81
N PHE A 103 -6.95 4.78 13.89
CA PHE A 103 -6.33 3.82 12.98
C PHE A 103 -6.03 4.38 11.58
N THR A 104 -6.18 5.70 11.38
CA THR A 104 -5.89 6.36 10.10
C THR A 104 -4.60 7.17 10.18
N VAL A 105 -3.71 6.94 9.21
CA VAL A 105 -2.55 7.79 8.92
C VAL A 105 -2.75 8.40 7.53
N SER A 106 -2.49 9.70 7.39
CA SER A 106 -2.58 10.34 6.07
C SER A 106 -1.42 9.92 5.16
N PRO A 107 -1.54 10.00 3.83
CA PRO A 107 -0.43 9.71 2.92
C PRO A 107 0.82 10.53 3.25
N GLU A 108 0.65 11.81 3.59
CA GLU A 108 1.73 12.72 3.99
C GLU A 108 2.35 12.30 5.32
N GLY A 109 1.53 11.86 6.28
CA GLY A 109 2.02 11.33 7.55
C GLY A 109 2.82 10.04 7.37
N PHE A 110 2.32 9.12 6.52
CA PHE A 110 3.04 7.89 6.21
C PHE A 110 4.36 8.17 5.49
N GLU A 111 4.37 9.08 4.51
CA GLU A 111 5.59 9.53 3.86
C GLU A 111 6.58 10.15 4.87
N ALA A 112 6.10 10.96 5.81
CA ALA A 112 6.94 11.53 6.85
C ALA A 112 7.59 10.44 7.73
N HIS A 113 6.89 9.34 8.02
CA HIS A 113 7.47 8.21 8.74
C HIS A 113 8.56 7.50 7.92
N LEU A 114 8.31 7.23 6.63
CA LEU A 114 9.32 6.64 5.74
C LEU A 114 10.58 7.53 5.63
N LYS A 115 10.36 8.84 5.46
CA LYS A 115 11.44 9.82 5.45
C LYS A 115 12.20 9.84 6.77
N TYR A 116 11.51 9.78 7.90
CA TYR A 116 12.16 9.71 9.21
C TYR A 116 13.06 8.47 9.32
N PHE A 117 12.61 7.31 8.84
CA PHE A 117 13.44 6.11 8.84
C PHE A 117 14.72 6.31 8.02
N GLN A 118 14.59 6.79 6.79
CA GLN A 118 15.73 7.06 5.91
C GLN A 118 16.71 8.09 6.51
N ASP A 119 16.20 9.24 6.95
CA ASP A 119 17.01 10.35 7.47
C ASP A 119 17.77 9.98 8.76
N ASN A 120 17.23 9.05 9.55
CA ASN A 120 17.83 8.62 10.83
C ASN A 120 18.60 7.29 10.73
N GLY A 121 18.80 6.77 9.52
CA GLY A 121 19.57 5.56 9.25
C GLY A 121 18.90 4.26 9.73
N TYR A 122 17.57 4.27 9.88
CA TYR A 122 16.82 3.03 10.03
C TYR A 122 16.74 2.31 8.69
N GLN A 123 16.76 0.99 8.74
CA GLN A 123 16.57 0.14 7.58
C GLN A 123 15.26 -0.60 7.74
N VAL A 124 14.31 -0.30 6.85
CA VAL A 124 13.07 -1.06 6.77
C VAL A 124 13.40 -2.38 6.10
N VAL A 125 13.30 -3.47 6.86
CA VAL A 125 13.56 -4.83 6.40
C VAL A 125 12.24 -5.60 6.27
N SER A 126 12.27 -6.71 5.54
CA SER A 126 11.14 -7.62 5.44
C SER A 126 10.95 -8.36 6.76
N ILE A 127 9.72 -8.78 7.06
CA ILE A 127 9.47 -9.72 8.17
C ILE A 127 10.19 -11.06 7.93
N TYR A 128 10.51 -11.40 6.68
CA TYR A 128 11.29 -12.59 6.35
C TYR A 128 12.77 -12.45 6.76
N ASP A 129 13.33 -11.24 6.75
CA ASP A 129 14.70 -11.02 7.27
C ASP A 129 14.77 -11.31 8.78
N LEU A 130 13.67 -11.05 9.51
CA LEU A 130 13.55 -11.40 10.92
C LEU A 130 13.47 -12.92 11.11
N LEU A 131 12.77 -13.64 10.24
CA LEU A 131 12.73 -15.11 10.25
C LEU A 131 14.10 -15.71 9.91
N ASP A 132 14.74 -15.22 8.85
CA ASP A 132 16.09 -15.62 8.45
C ASP A 132 17.10 -15.49 9.60
N TYR A 133 17.00 -14.40 10.38
CA TYR A 133 17.83 -14.22 11.57
C TYR A 133 17.65 -15.35 12.58
N PHE A 134 16.41 -15.75 12.88
CA PHE A 134 16.16 -16.83 13.84
C PHE A 134 16.47 -18.21 13.28
N ASP A 135 16.25 -18.46 12.00
CA ASP A 135 16.41 -19.78 11.40
C ASP A 135 17.87 -20.08 11.04
N THR A 136 18.56 -19.07 10.49
CA THR A 136 19.91 -19.24 9.93
C THR A 136 20.99 -18.50 10.71
N GLY A 137 20.64 -17.46 11.46
CA GLY A 137 21.61 -16.55 12.07
C GLY A 137 22.05 -15.40 11.16
N ARG A 138 21.42 -15.22 10.00
CA ARG A 138 21.69 -14.08 9.11
C ARG A 138 21.47 -12.76 9.90
N PRO A 139 22.48 -11.89 10.01
CA PRO A 139 22.38 -10.72 10.87
C PRO A 139 21.39 -9.69 10.33
N LEU A 140 20.63 -9.08 11.24
CA LEU A 140 19.82 -7.90 10.94
C LEU A 140 20.66 -6.62 10.97
N PRO A 141 20.29 -5.58 10.19
CA PRO A 141 20.83 -4.25 10.37
C PRO A 141 20.67 -3.74 11.81
N LYS A 142 21.64 -2.97 12.31
CA LYS A 142 21.61 -2.43 13.69
C LYS A 142 20.38 -1.59 14.00
N LYS A 143 19.82 -0.89 13.01
CA LYS A 143 18.60 -0.09 13.11
C LYS A 143 17.47 -0.67 12.23
N ALA A 144 17.32 -1.99 12.26
CA ALA A 144 16.27 -2.67 11.51
C ALA A 144 14.88 -2.39 12.14
N VAL A 145 13.90 -2.13 11.26
CA VAL A 145 12.47 -2.02 11.60
C VAL A 145 11.67 -2.74 10.51
N ALA A 146 10.46 -3.19 10.83
CA ALA A 146 9.54 -3.69 9.80
C ALA A 146 8.25 -2.85 9.77
N ILE A 147 7.60 -2.85 8.62
CA ILE A 147 6.29 -2.23 8.41
C ILE A 147 5.27 -3.34 8.10
N THR A 148 4.12 -3.28 8.77
CA THR A 148 2.99 -4.17 8.51
C THR A 148 1.71 -3.37 8.29
N PHE A 149 0.81 -3.92 7.49
CA PHE A 149 -0.53 -3.39 7.25
C PHE A 149 -1.57 -4.47 7.52
N ASP A 150 -2.62 -4.14 8.26
CA ASP A 150 -3.73 -5.06 8.54
C ASP A 150 -4.96 -4.71 7.69
N ASP A 151 -5.94 -5.60 7.69
CA ASP A 151 -7.29 -5.46 7.11
C ASP A 151 -7.41 -5.45 5.58
N GLY A 152 -6.38 -4.98 4.86
CA GLY A 152 -6.38 -4.89 3.39
C GLY A 152 -7.24 -3.74 2.86
N TYR A 153 -7.14 -2.55 3.45
CA TYR A 153 -7.85 -1.37 2.93
C TYR A 153 -7.31 -0.91 1.58
N TYR A 154 -8.20 -0.46 0.68
CA TYR A 154 -7.83 0.03 -0.66
C TYR A 154 -6.76 1.13 -0.61
N GLY A 155 -6.79 1.96 0.45
CA GLY A 155 -5.82 3.03 0.61
C GLY A 155 -4.36 2.58 0.75
N GLN A 156 -4.14 1.33 1.15
CA GLN A 156 -2.82 0.72 1.19
C GLN A 156 -2.23 0.58 -0.21
N TYR A 157 -3.04 0.18 -1.20
CA TYR A 157 -2.63 0.15 -2.60
C TYR A 157 -2.55 1.56 -3.20
N GLN A 158 -3.59 2.39 -2.97
CA GLN A 158 -3.68 3.70 -3.60
C GLN A 158 -2.58 4.67 -3.15
N TRP A 159 -2.21 4.67 -1.87
CA TRP A 159 -1.29 5.67 -1.31
C TRP A 159 -0.02 5.07 -0.69
N ALA A 160 -0.11 3.95 0.04
CA ALA A 160 1.06 3.39 0.72
C ALA A 160 2.03 2.71 -0.27
N TYR A 161 1.52 1.90 -1.19
CA TYR A 161 2.34 1.14 -2.15
C TYR A 161 3.24 2.02 -3.04
N PRO A 162 2.77 3.12 -3.66
CA PRO A 162 3.65 4.04 -4.40
C PRO A 162 4.75 4.65 -3.53
N LEU A 163 4.46 4.94 -2.26
CA LEU A 163 5.44 5.48 -1.32
C LEU A 163 6.47 4.41 -0.93
N LEU A 164 6.05 3.18 -0.61
CA LEU A 164 6.97 2.07 -0.36
C LEU A 164 7.94 1.88 -1.53
N LYS A 165 7.43 1.90 -2.77
CA LYS A 165 8.25 1.88 -4.00
C LYS A 165 9.21 3.06 -4.10
N LYS A 166 8.73 4.28 -3.86
CA LYS A 166 9.53 5.52 -3.90
C LYS A 166 10.72 5.46 -2.95
N TYR A 167 10.53 4.90 -1.75
CA TYR A 167 11.58 4.77 -0.74
C TYR A 167 12.39 3.47 -0.86
N GLY A 168 12.03 2.57 -1.79
CA GLY A 168 12.74 1.31 -2.02
C GLY A 168 12.65 0.35 -0.85
N VAL A 169 11.53 0.34 -0.13
CA VAL A 169 11.33 -0.49 1.07
C VAL A 169 10.14 -1.43 0.91
N SER A 170 10.18 -2.57 1.61
CA SER A 170 9.10 -3.56 1.65
C SER A 170 8.23 -3.41 2.90
N ALA A 171 7.00 -3.92 2.82
CA ALA A 171 6.10 -4.10 3.95
C ALA A 171 5.33 -5.43 3.82
N ALA A 172 4.80 -5.94 4.93
CA ALA A 172 3.90 -7.10 4.92
C ALA A 172 2.43 -6.65 4.99
N PHE A 173 1.56 -7.32 4.24
CA PHE A 173 0.12 -7.02 4.19
C PHE A 173 -0.68 -8.24 4.70
N PHE A 174 -1.39 -8.08 5.81
CA PHE A 174 -2.22 -9.10 6.43
C PHE A 174 -3.68 -8.87 6.03
N ILE A 175 -4.06 -9.49 4.91
CA ILE A 175 -5.34 -9.24 4.24
C ILE A 175 -6.42 -10.18 4.77
N ILE A 176 -7.59 -9.63 5.09
CA ILE A 176 -8.78 -10.43 5.42
C ILE A 176 -9.37 -10.94 4.11
N VAL A 177 -9.06 -12.17 3.74
CA VAL A 177 -9.46 -12.79 2.46
C VAL A 177 -10.96 -12.69 2.18
N ASN A 178 -11.81 -12.87 3.20
CA ASN A 178 -13.27 -12.78 3.05
C ASN A 178 -13.76 -11.36 2.66
N ASN A 179 -12.95 -10.33 2.86
CA ASN A 179 -13.30 -8.96 2.51
C ASN A 179 -12.84 -8.58 1.11
N VAL A 180 -11.94 -9.35 0.47
CA VAL A 180 -11.35 -8.96 -0.82
C VAL A 180 -12.44 -8.77 -1.88
N GLY A 181 -12.41 -7.63 -2.56
CA GLY A 181 -13.41 -7.20 -3.54
C GLY A 181 -14.63 -6.48 -2.97
N GLN A 182 -14.75 -6.34 -1.65
CA GLN A 182 -15.78 -5.52 -1.03
C GLN A 182 -15.45 -4.01 -1.14
N PRO A 183 -16.44 -3.11 -1.02
CA PRO A 183 -16.18 -1.67 -1.09
C PRO A 183 -15.18 -1.18 -0.03
N GLY A 184 -14.15 -0.45 -0.47
CA GLY A 184 -13.17 0.20 0.42
C GLY A 184 -11.98 -0.66 0.85
N VAL A 185 -11.94 -1.92 0.42
CA VAL A 185 -10.83 -2.86 0.62
C VAL A 185 -10.26 -3.30 -0.73
N LEU A 186 -9.12 -3.98 -0.69
CA LEU A 186 -8.39 -4.42 -1.88
C LEU A 186 -9.22 -5.43 -2.70
N THR A 187 -8.99 -5.43 -4.01
CA THR A 187 -9.43 -6.44 -4.96
C THR A 187 -8.32 -7.46 -5.23
N TRP A 188 -8.65 -8.59 -5.87
CA TRP A 188 -7.65 -9.59 -6.25
C TRP A 188 -6.64 -9.10 -7.29
N GLU A 189 -6.96 -8.06 -8.06
CA GLU A 189 -6.02 -7.47 -9.04
C GLU A 189 -5.01 -6.54 -8.38
N GLU A 190 -5.31 -6.05 -7.17
CA GLU A 190 -4.47 -5.13 -6.39
C GLU A 190 -3.53 -5.86 -5.41
N ILE A 191 -3.68 -7.19 -5.28
CA ILE A 191 -2.87 -8.08 -4.45
C ILE A 191 -1.84 -8.80 -5.32
#